data_AF-A0A6V7HYP6-F1
#
_entry.id   AF-A0A6V7HYP6-F1
#
_cell.length_a   1.000
_cell.length_b   1.000
_cell.length_c   1.000
_cell.angle_alpha   90.00
_cell.angle_beta   90.00
_cell.angle_gamma   90.00
#
_symmetry.space_group_name_H-M   'P 1'
#
loop_
_entity.id
_entity.type
_entity.pdbx_description
1 polymer ?
#
loop_
_entity_poly.entity_id
_entity_poly.type
_entity_poly.pdbx_seq_one_letter_code
_entity_poly.pdbx_strand_id
1 'polypeptide(L)' 'IGWAIIPLQLSYVSAYISFRSWNLFVLVCSLPALIIALWLLTFPETPKYLAESCEDAKLAKTLEIMHKENTGKSFDAYL' A
#
# COMPACT_ATOMS: atom_id res chain seq x y z
N ILE A 1 -12.79 2.62 13.22
CA ILE A 1 -12.50 1.18 13.42
C ILE A 1 -12.56 0.80 14.90
N GLY A 2 -11.76 1.41 15.78
CA GLY A 2 -11.74 1.07 17.22
C GLY A 2 -13.10 1.16 17.93
N TRP A 3 -13.83 2.25 17.74
CA TRP A 3 -15.17 2.45 18.33
C TRP A 3 -16.23 1.44 17.89
N ALA A 4 -16.03 0.75 16.75
CA ALA A 4 -16.94 -0.30 16.29
C ALA A 4 -16.53 -1.71 16.79
N ILE A 5 -15.22 -1.94 17.00
CA ILE A 5 -14.68 -3.27 17.34
C ILE A 5 -14.55 -3.49 18.85
N ILE A 6 -14.19 -2.45 19.60
CA ILE A 6 -14.00 -2.52 21.06
C ILE A 6 -15.29 -2.91 21.82
N PRO A 7 -16.50 -2.41 21.48
CA PRO A 7 -17.72 -2.78 22.21
C PRO A 7 -18.25 -4.18 21.86
N LEU A 8 -17.74 -4.85 20.82
CA LEU A 8 -18.09 -6.25 20.56
C LEU A 8 -17.59 -7.10 21.74
N GLN A 9 -18.47 -7.90 22.36
CA GLN A 9 -18.05 -8.85 23.40
C GLN A 9 -17.64 -10.19 22.77
N LEU A 10 -16.58 -10.17 21.98
CA LEU A 10 -15.95 -11.38 21.48
C LEU A 10 -14.97 -11.89 22.54
N SER A 11 -15.40 -12.87 23.31
CA SER A 11 -14.57 -13.60 24.27
C SER A 11 -14.61 -15.07 23.93
N TYR A 12 -13.67 -15.52 23.11
CA TYR A 12 -13.46 -16.93 22.85
C TYR A 12 -12.24 -17.41 23.65
N VAL A 13 -12.48 -18.16 24.72
CA VAL A 13 -11.44 -18.72 25.58
C VAL A 13 -11.38 -20.22 25.31
N SER A 14 -10.33 -20.66 24.62
CA SER A 14 -9.97 -22.07 24.48
C SER A 14 -8.83 -22.42 25.45
N ALA A 15 -8.58 -23.70 25.69
CA ALA A 15 -7.55 -24.19 26.60
C ALA A 15 -6.12 -23.66 26.28
N TYR A 16 -5.88 -23.20 25.04
CA TYR A 16 -4.57 -22.74 24.58
C TYR A 16 -4.55 -21.29 24.09
N ILE A 17 -5.70 -20.69 23.76
CA ILE A 17 -5.77 -19.36 23.13
C ILE A 17 -6.96 -18.58 23.68
N SER A 18 -6.70 -17.39 24.21
CA SER A 18 -7.73 -16.40 24.55
C SER A 18 -7.85 -15.36 23.43
N PHE A 19 -8.91 -15.44 22.63
CA PHE A 19 -9.22 -14.46 21.61
C PHE A 19 -10.21 -13.42 22.16
N ARG A 20 -9.73 -12.17 22.30
CA ARG A 20 -10.52 -11.02 22.77
C ARG A 20 -10.72 -10.02 21.63
N SER A 21 -11.71 -9.15 21.75
CA SER A 21 -12.01 -8.07 20.79
C SER A 21 -10.83 -7.16 20.48
N TRP A 22 -9.90 -6.99 21.43
CA TRP A 22 -8.64 -6.28 21.22
C TRP A 22 -7.75 -6.95 20.16
N ASN A 23 -7.67 -8.29 20.12
CA ASN A 23 -6.87 -9.01 19.12
C ASN A 23 -7.46 -8.81 17.72
N LEU A 24 -8.79 -8.80 17.62
CA LEU A 24 -9.48 -8.48 16.37
C LEU A 24 -9.18 -7.05 15.90
N PHE A 25 -9.14 -6.08 16.82
CA PHE A 25 -8.77 -4.71 16.49
C PHE A 25 -7.35 -4.63 15.92
N VAL A 26 -6.37 -5.28 16.55
CA VAL A 26 -4.98 -5.31 16.07
C VAL A 26 -4.90 -5.97 14.69
N LEU A 27 -5.61 -7.08 14.48
CA LEU A 27 -5.64 -7.78 13.19
C LEU A 27 -6.26 -6.92 12.10
N VAL A 28 -7.40 -6.27 12.36
CA VAL A 28 -8.05 -5.41 11.36
C VAL A 28 -7.17 -4.20 11.05
N CYS A 29 -6.45 -3.65 12.03
CA CYS A 29 -5.52 -2.55 11.80
C CYS A 29 -4.26 -2.95 11.03
N SER A 30 -3.84 -4.23 11.08
CA SER A 30 -2.68 -4.70 10.30
C SER A 30 -3.03 -5.00 8.85
N LEU A 31 -4.30 -5.28 8.52
CA LEU A 31 -4.72 -5.57 7.14
C LEU A 31 -4.41 -4.42 6.16
N PRO A 32 -4.74 -3.14 6.42
CA PRO A 32 -4.34 -2.03 5.55
C PRO A 32 -2.84 -1.94 5.34
N ALA A 33 -2.04 -2.19 6.38
CA ALA A 33 -0.59 -2.14 6.29
C ALA A 33 -0.05 -3.25 5.36
N LEU A 34 -0.60 -4.47 5.45
CA LEU A 34 -0.27 -5.56 4.53
C LEU A 34 -0.68 -5.25 3.09
N ILE A 35 -1.86 -4.67 2.89
CA ILE A 35 -2.34 -4.26 1.56
C ILE A 35 -1.39 -3.22 0.95
N ILE A 36 -1.00 -2.20 1.72
CA ILE A 36 -0.06 -1.17 1.27
C ILE A 36 1.30 -1.78 0.96
N ALA A 37 1.80 -2.72 1.79
CA ALA A 37 3.07 -3.40 1.53
C ALA A 37 3.05 -4.18 0.22
N LEU A 38 1.97 -4.93 -0.06
CA LEU A 38 1.78 -5.63 -1.33
C LEU A 38 1.68 -4.65 -2.50
N TRP A 39 0.98 -3.53 -2.31
CA TRP A 39 0.84 -2.51 -3.35
C TRP A 39 2.17 -1.85 -3.68
N LEU A 40 3.01 -1.58 -2.67
CA LEU A 40 4.32 -0.95 -2.83
C LEU A 40 5.27 -1.78 -3.71
N LEU A 41 5.15 -3.12 -3.70
CA LEU A 41 5.92 -4.00 -4.59
C LEU A 41 5.64 -3.77 -6.08
N THR A 42 4.48 -3.20 -6.41
CA THR A 42 4.07 -2.91 -7.79
C THR A 42 4.37 -1.47 -8.22
N PHE A 43 4.67 -0.59 -7.27
CA PHE A 43 4.98 0.81 -7.57
C PHE A 43 6.39 0.93 -8.16
N PRO A 44 6.57 1.75 -9.22
CA PRO A 44 7.90 2.07 -9.70
C PRO A 44 8.67 2.88 -8.64
N GLU A 45 10.00 2.73 -8.64
CA GLU A 45 10.88 3.51 -7.78
C GLU A 45 10.71 5.02 -7.99
N THR A 46 11.03 5.80 -6.95
CA THR A 46 10.84 7.25 -7.03
C THR A 46 11.73 7.86 -8.12
N PRO A 47 11.20 8.79 -8.94
CA PRO A 47 11.97 9.39 -10.03
C PRO A 47 13.20 10.14 -9.51
N LYS A 48 13.12 10.71 -8.30
CA LYS A 48 14.27 11.33 -7.64
C LYS A 48 15.40 10.33 -7.41
N TYR A 49 15.09 9.15 -6.87
CA TYR A 49 16.09 8.10 -6.65
C TYR A 49 16.71 7.60 -7.96
N LEU A 50 15.89 7.41 -9.00
CA LEU A 50 16.36 6.97 -10.32
C LEU A 50 17.28 8.01 -10.98
N ALA A 51 16.97 9.30 -10.79
CA ALA A 51 17.82 10.39 -11.28
C ALA A 51 19.18 10.44 -10.56
N GLU A 52 19.20 10.23 -9.24
CA GLU A 52 20.45 10.17 -8.46
C GLU A 52 21.28 8.91 -8.76
N SER A 53 20.62 7.83 -9.20
CA SER A 53 21.27 6.55 -9.53
C SER A 53 21.80 6.48 -10.98
N CYS A 54 21.70 7.57 -11.75
CA CYS A 54 22.05 7.64 -13.18
C CYS A 54 21.34 6.57 -14.05
N GLU A 55 20.14 6.14 -13.67
CA GLU A 55 19.35 5.15 -14.39
C GLU A 55 18.34 5.82 -15.34
N ASP A 56 18.84 6.55 -16.33
CA ASP A 56 18.05 7.46 -17.19
C ASP A 56 16.90 6.76 -17.94
N ALA A 57 17.10 5.52 -18.38
CA ALA A 57 16.08 4.74 -19.07
C ALA A 57 14.89 4.40 -18.16
N LYS A 58 15.16 4.02 -16.89
CA LYS A 58 14.09 3.76 -15.91
C LYS A 58 13.42 5.05 -15.48
N LEU A 59 14.19 6.13 -15.33
CA LEU A 59 13.67 7.45 -15.02
C LEU A 59 12.66 7.92 -16.08
N ALA A 60 13.05 7.87 -17.36
CA ALA A 60 12.17 8.26 -18.47
C ALA A 60 10.87 7.46 -18.47
N LYS A 61 10.95 6.14 -18.29
CA LYS A 61 9.78 5.27 -18.22
C LYS A 61 8.87 5.59 -17.01
N THR A 62 9.44 5.85 -15.84
CA THR A 62 8.66 6.23 -14.65
C THR A 62 7.94 7.56 -14.87
N LEU A 63 8.60 8.56 -15.47
CA LEU A 63 7.99 9.84 -15.80
C LEU A 63 6.89 9.71 -16.87
N GLU A 64 7.07 8.85 -17.86
CA GLU A 64 6.07 8.53 -18.87
C GLU A 64 4.79 7.96 -18.23
N ILE A 65 4.95 6.96 -17.35
CA ILE A 65 3.85 6.34 -16.61
C ILE A 65 3.12 7.41 -15.79
N MET A 66 3.85 8.23 -15.03
CA MET A 66 3.27 9.31 -14.23
C MET A 66 2.50 10.31 -15.09
N HIS A 67 3.04 10.69 -16.25
CA HIS A 67 2.39 11.62 -17.17
C HIS A 67 1.07 11.04 -17.71
N LYS A 68 1.11 9.77 -18.15
CA LYS A 68 -0.05 9.05 -18.67
C LYS A 68 -1.16 8.92 -17.62
N GLU A 69 -0.82 8.53 -16.40
CA GLU A 69 -1.80 8.39 -15.30
C GLU A 69 -2.39 9.75 -14.89
N ASN A 70 -1.59 10.82 -14.88
CA ASN A 70 -2.06 12.15 -14.48
C ASN A 70 -2.87 12.87 -15.56
N THR A 71 -2.51 12.69 -16.84
CA THR A 71 -3.08 13.48 -17.96
C THR A 71 -4.08 12.67 -18.79
N GLY A 72 -4.05 11.34 -18.69
CA GLY A 72 -4.85 10.43 -19.51
C GLY A 72 -4.48 10.41 -21.01
N LYS A 73 -3.39 11.06 -21.40
CA LYS A 73 -2.89 11.14 -22.79
C LYS A 73 -1.67 10.25 -22.95
N SER A 74 -1.51 9.63 -24.11
CA SER A 74 -0.28 8.89 -24.44
C SER A 74 0.88 9.86 -24.63
N PHE A 75 2.07 9.44 -24.22
CA PHE A 75 3.31 10.21 -24.38
C PHE A 75 3.69 10.42 -25.85
N ASP A 76 3.20 9.55 -26.75
CA ASP A 76 3.26 9.72 -28.22
C ASP A 76 2.61 11.01 -28.72
N ALA A 77 1.77 11.69 -27.93
CA ALA A 77 1.20 12.98 -28.33
C ALA A 77 2.23 14.14 -28.32
N TYR A 78 3.46 13.90 -27.82
CA TYR A 78 4.51 14.92 -27.66
C TYR A 78 5.83 14.59 -28.37
N LEU A 79 5.96 13.42 -29.01
CA LEU A 79 7.06 13.08 -29.93
C LEU A 79 6.69 13.46 -31.37
#